data_AF-A0A2A3LDN2-F1
#
_entry.id   AF-A0A2A3LDN2-F1
#
_cell.length_a   1.000
_cell.length_b   1.000
_cell.length_c   1.000
_cell.angle_alpha   90.00
_cell.angle_beta   90.00
_cell.angle_gamma   90.00
#
_symmetry.space_group_name_H-M   'P 1'
#
loop_
_entity.id
_entity.type
_entity.pdbx_description
1 polymer ?
#
loop_
_entity_poly.entity_id
_entity_poly.type
_entity_poly.pdbx_seq_one_letter_code
_entity_poly.pdbx_strand_id
1 'polypeptide(L)' 'MWVYADRVTVSLSDPDDPFSVTAAAIESALFLEARISPIAAQLIDPPLDTRHCICPKYYPELWA' A
#
# COMPACT_ATOMS: atom_id res chain seq x y z
N MET A 1 11.79 -5.60 1.14
CA MET A 1 11.34 -4.25 0.74
C MET A 1 11.44 -4.17 -0.77
N TRP A 2 10.40 -3.66 -1.41
CA TRP A 2 10.31 -3.51 -2.86
C TRP A 2 10.07 -2.04 -3.19
N VAL A 3 10.84 -1.50 -4.13
CA VAL A 3 10.71 -0.11 -4.59
C VAL A 3 10.27 -0.14 -6.05
N TYR A 4 9.15 0.51 -6.33
CA TYR A 4 8.58 0.69 -7.67
C TYR A 4 8.67 2.18 -8.03
N ALA A 5 8.30 2.52 -9.27
CA ALA A 5 8.31 3.89 -9.75
C ALA A 5 7.32 4.80 -8.98
N ASP A 6 6.22 4.24 -8.49
CA ASP A 6 5.08 4.95 -7.88
C ASP A 6 4.82 4.56 -6.43
N ARG A 7 5.41 3.46 -5.94
CA ARG A 7 5.15 2.95 -4.59
C ARG A 7 6.35 2.25 -3.96
N VAL A 8 6.33 2.19 -2.64
CA VAL A 8 7.25 1.38 -1.84
C VAL A 8 6.43 0.37 -1.05
N THR A 9 6.83 -0.90 -1.11
CA THR A 9 6.19 -1.99 -0.36
C THR A 9 7.16 -2.55 0.66
N VAL A 10 6.75 -2.52 1.93
CA VAL A 10 7.47 -3.16 3.03
C VAL A 10 6.65 -4.35 3.50
N SER A 11 7.30 -5.50 3.64
CA SER A 11 6.70 -6.73 4.18
C SER A 11 7.49 -7.10 5.43
N LEU A 12 6.78 -7.46 6.49
CA LEU A 12 7.34 -7.86 7.77
C LEU A 12 6.85 -9.28 8.07
N SER A 13 7.74 -10.10 8.58
CA SER A 13 7.44 -11.45 9.05
C SER A 13 8.27 -11.73 10.30
N ASP A 14 7.72 -12.55 11.19
CA ASP A 14 8.47 -13.08 12.31
C ASP A 14 9.49 -14.11 11.79
N PRO A 15 10.79 -14.02 12.11
CA PRO A 15 11.78 -14.98 11.65
C PRO A 15 11.55 -16.40 12.22
N ASP A 16 10.94 -16.51 13.38
CA ASP A 16 10.69 -17.80 14.05
C ASP A 16 9.37 -18.44 13.62
N ASP A 17 8.40 -17.63 13.16
CA ASP A 17 7.14 -18.10 12.56
C ASP A 17 6.68 -17.21 11.38
N PRO A 18 7.27 -17.40 10.18
CA PRO A 18 7.14 -16.46 9.07
C PRO A 18 5.78 -16.49 8.36
N PHE A 19 4.95 -17.50 8.63
CA PHE A 19 3.66 -17.68 7.96
C PHE A 19 2.48 -17.28 8.84
N SER A 20 2.71 -17.02 10.13
CA SER A 20 1.68 -16.59 11.06
C SER A 20 1.76 -15.10 11.34
N VAL A 21 0.62 -14.50 11.68
CA VAL A 21 0.59 -13.15 12.23
C VAL A 21 0.85 -13.26 13.74
N THR A 22 2.12 -13.12 14.13
CA THR A 22 2.55 -13.17 15.53
C THR A 22 2.46 -11.79 16.19
N ALA A 23 2.54 -11.77 17.53
CA ALA A 23 2.65 -10.52 18.28
C ALA A 23 3.89 -9.70 17.89
N ALA A 24 5.03 -10.36 17.65
CA ALA A 24 6.26 -9.70 17.23
C ALA A 24 6.12 -9.06 15.84
N ALA A 25 5.42 -9.72 14.91
CA ALA A 25 5.11 -9.16 13.60
C ALA A 25 4.22 -7.91 13.72
N ILE A 26 3.20 -7.94 14.60
CA ILE A 26 2.32 -6.81 14.88
C ILE A 26 3.09 -5.63 15.49
N GLU A 27 3.92 -5.87 16.51
CA GLU A 27 4.72 -4.83 17.15
C GLU A 27 5.69 -4.17 16.17
N SER A 28 6.32 -4.97 15.31
CA SER A 28 7.19 -4.47 14.24
C SER A 28 6.44 -3.59 13.24
N ALA A 29 5.20 -3.98 12.88
CA ALA A 29 4.34 -3.19 12.01
C ALA A 29 3.98 -1.83 12.64
N LEU A 30 3.52 -1.82 13.90
CA LEU A 30 3.19 -0.59 14.63
C LEU A 30 4.40 0.36 14.75
N PHE A 31 5.57 -0.19 15.05
CA PHE A 31 6.82 0.57 15.13
C PHE A 31 7.18 1.24 13.80
N LEU A 32 6.96 0.52 12.69
CA LEU A 32 7.24 1.01 11.35
C LEU A 32 6.21 2.06 10.93
N GLU A 33 4.92 1.81 11.15
CA GLU A 33 3.83 2.73 10.84
C GLU A 33 4.01 4.09 11.52
N ALA A 34 4.41 4.11 12.80
CA ALA A 34 4.69 5.34 13.53
C ALA A 34 5.80 6.21 12.87
N ARG A 35 6.75 5.59 12.16
CA ARG A 35 7.85 6.28 11.46
C ARG A 35 7.47 6.74 10.06
N ILE A 36 6.53 6.05 9.42
CA ILE A 36 6.07 6.37 8.07
C ILE A 36 4.90 7.36 8.12
N SER A 37 4.13 7.38 9.20
CA SER A 37 2.99 8.30 9.38
C SER A 37 3.32 9.78 9.08
N PRO A 38 4.48 10.35 9.48
CA PRO A 38 4.82 11.75 9.17
C PRO A 38 4.96 12.06 7.69
N ILE A 39 5.27 11.07 6.84
CA ILE A 39 5.40 11.24 5.39
C ILE A 39 4.11 10.89 4.63
N ALA A 40 3.06 10.42 5.33
CA ALA A 40 1.77 10.09 4.71
C ALA A 40 1.12 11.31 4.03
N ALA A 41 1.31 12.52 4.57
CA ALA A 41 0.84 13.76 3.96
C ALA A 41 1.59 14.11 2.64
N GLN A 42 2.71 13.46 2.36
CA GLN A 42 3.50 13.61 1.13
C GLN A 42 3.21 12.48 0.14
N LEU A 43 2.32 11.55 0.50
CA LEU A 43 1.86 10.51 -0.41
C LEU A 43 0.95 11.16 -1.46
N ILE A 44 1.55 11.48 -2.61
CA ILE A 44 0.80 11.81 -3.81
C ILE A 44 0.36 10.47 -4.38
N ASP A 45 -0.92 10.12 -4.27
CA ASP A 45 -1.49 9.00 -5.03
C ASP A 45 -1.66 9.49 -6.48
N PRO A 46 -0.78 9.12 -7.43
CA PRO A 46 -0.99 9.53 -8.80
C PRO A 46 -2.30 8.88 -9.27
N PRO A 47 -3.20 9.60 -9.94
CA PRO A 47 -4.40 8.99 -10.47
C PRO A 47 -3.98 7.82 -11.36
N LEU A 48 -4.35 6.61 -10.97
CA LEU A 48 -4.08 5.41 -11.74
C LEU A 48 -4.94 5.45 -13.02
N ASP A 49 -4.38 6.00 -14.09
CA ASP A 49 -5.03 6.05 -15.40
C ASP A 49 -4.99 4.66 -16.06
N THR A 50 -5.80 3.74 -15.53
CA THR A 50 -5.86 2.36 -16.00
C THR A 50 -7.29 1.93 -16.25
N ARG A 51 -7.48 0.93 -17.11
CA ARG A 51 -8.79 0.31 -17.38
C ARG A 51 -9.48 -0.24 -16.13
N HIS A 52 -8.77 -0.41 -15.01
CA HIS A 52 -9.35 -0.92 -13.77
C HIS A 52 -10.01 0.19 -12.93
N CYS A 53 -9.89 1.46 -13.34
CA CYS A 53 -10.63 2.57 -12.76
C CYS A 53 -11.95 2.77 -13.48
N ILE A 54 -13.06 2.70 -12.73
CA ILE A 54 -14.40 2.95 -13.26
C ILE A 54 -14.59 4.46 -13.42
N CYS A 55 -14.46 4.96 -14.65
CA CYS A 55 -14.66 6.37 -14.99
C CYS A 55 -15.21 6.51 -16.43
N PRO A 56 -15.79 7.67 -16.79
CA PRO A 56 -16.36 7.88 -18.14
C PRO A 56 -15.37 7.68 -19.29
N LYS A 57 -14.06 7.81 -19.04
CA LYS A 57 -13.01 7.56 -20.03
C LYS A 57 -12.92 6.08 -20.43
N TYR A 58 -13.12 5.15 -19.49
CA TYR A 58 -12.97 3.70 -19.72
C TYR A 58 -14.30 2.94 -19.81
N TYR A 59 -15.35 3.47 -19.19
CA TYR A 59 -16.67 2.85 -19.13
C TYR A 59 -17.79 3.89 -19.39
N PRO A 60 -17.78 4.59 -20.55
CA PRO A 60 -18.75 5.65 -20.85
C PRO A 60 -20.21 5.20 -20.78
N GLU A 61 -20.48 3.92 -21.04
CA GLU A 61 -21.80 3.30 -21.00
C GLU A 61 -22.49 3.33 -19.63
N LEU A 62 -21.72 3.50 -18.54
CA LEU A 62 -22.27 3.62 -17.18
C LEU A 62 -22.76 5.04 -16.83
N TRP A 63 -22.54 6.03 -17.71
CA TRP A 63 -22.90 7.45 -17.53
C TRP A 63 -23.84 8.00 -18.61
N ALA A 64 -24.48 7.12 -19.38
CA ALA A 64 -25.46 7.46 -20.41
C ALA A 64 -26.87 7.66 -19.88
#